data_AF-A0A2V8PK36-F1
#
_entry.id   AF-A0A2V8PK36-F1
#
_cell.length_a   1.000
_cell.length_b   1.000
_cell.length_c   1.000
_cell.angle_alpha   90.00
_cell.angle_beta   90.00
_cell.angle_gamma   90.00
#
_symmetry.space_group_name_H-M   'P 1'
#
loop_
_entity.id
_entity.type
_entity.pdbx_description
1 polymer ?
#
loop_
_entity_poly.entity_id
_entity_poly.type
_entity_poly.pdbx_seq_one_letter_code
_entity_poly.pdbx_strand_id
1 'polypeptide(L)'
;MKHLIAGQVAKGATFSGWRYIIMRKTQPVLSVGVALNSSNKTLEFTHASDSPFVQTTVEGIRRASVSKKLRKDDFDLRLLELPALNVVSLWFHSPTNDYFMPLPPVRKSLKAFQLCSEGALVRALNDAARKRSEIKNARA
;
A
#
# COMPACT_ATOMS: atom_id res chain seq x y z
N MET A 1 3.49 2.38 12.82
CA MET A 1 3.57 1.17 13.67
C MET A 1 2.47 1.11 14.73
N LYS A 2 2.35 2.10 15.63
CA LYS A 2 1.29 2.17 16.66
C LYS A 2 -0.11 1.85 16.12
N HIS A 3 -0.52 2.53 15.03
CA HIS A 3 -1.83 2.33 14.41
C HIS A 3 -2.02 0.92 13.83
N LEU A 4 -0.99 0.33 13.22
CA LEU A 4 -1.05 -1.07 12.74
C LEU A 4 -1.25 -2.05 13.90
N ILE A 5 -0.53 -1.88 15.01
CA ILE A 5 -0.66 -2.74 16.20
C ILE A 5 -2.03 -2.57 16.85
N ALA A 6 -2.58 -1.35 16.86
CA ALA A 6 -3.91 -1.03 17.37
C ALA A 6 -5.06 -1.43 16.41
N GLY A 7 -4.75 -1.99 15.23
CA GLY A 7 -5.75 -2.37 14.24
C GLY A 7 -6.46 -1.20 13.55
N GLN A 8 -5.79 -0.05 13.44
CA GLN A 8 -6.31 1.21 12.90
C GLN A 8 -5.46 1.69 11.71
N VAL A 9 -5.13 0.78 10.78
CA VAL A 9 -4.28 1.06 9.62
C VAL A 9 -4.85 2.16 8.75
N ALA A 10 -6.11 2.06 8.34
CA ALA A 10 -6.80 3.04 7.49
C ALA A 10 -6.86 4.41 8.18
N LYS A 11 -7.30 4.44 9.44
CA LYS A 11 -7.38 5.67 10.25
C LYS A 11 -6.02 6.32 10.51
N GLY A 12 -4.97 5.52 10.64
CA GLY A 12 -3.61 5.98 10.93
C GLY A 12 -2.77 6.26 9.69
N ALA A 13 -3.30 6.03 8.48
CA ALA A 13 -2.60 6.32 7.25
C ALA A 13 -2.61 7.82 6.97
N THR A 14 -1.48 8.34 6.49
CA THR A 14 -1.34 9.75 6.09
C THR A 14 -1.03 9.81 4.61
N PHE A 15 -1.61 10.79 3.92
CA PHE A 15 -1.24 11.07 2.54
C PHE A 15 0.24 11.49 2.48
N SER A 16 1.05 10.72 1.76
CA SER A 16 2.49 10.95 1.59
C SER A 16 2.86 11.42 0.20
N GLY A 17 1.96 11.32 -0.78
CA GLY A 17 2.23 11.70 -2.16
C GLY A 17 1.52 10.83 -3.20
N TRP A 18 2.00 10.93 -4.43
CA TRP A 18 1.51 10.22 -5.60
C TRP A 18 2.55 9.26 -6.16
N ARG A 19 2.07 8.15 -6.72
CA ARG A 19 2.86 7.26 -7.56
C ARG A 19 2.27 7.24 -8.96
N TYR A 20 3.01 7.77 -9.93
CA TYR A 20 2.65 7.69 -11.33
C TYR A 20 3.25 6.43 -11.94
N ILE A 21 2.46 5.69 -12.72
CA ILE A 21 2.96 4.60 -13.55
C ILE A 21 3.08 5.11 -14.98
N ILE A 22 4.29 5.12 -15.51
CA ILE A 22 4.56 5.50 -16.89
C ILE A 22 4.31 4.29 -17.78
N MET A 23 3.43 4.47 -18.75
CA MET A 23 3.05 3.45 -19.72
C MET A 23 3.72 3.73 -21.06
N ARG A 24 4.30 2.71 -21.68
CA ARG A 24 4.68 2.70 -23.09
C ARG A 24 3.67 1.83 -23.83
N LYS A 25 2.74 2.46 -24.55
CA LYS A 25 1.53 1.79 -25.07
C LYS A 25 0.78 1.13 -23.89
N THR A 26 0.73 -0.19 -23.86
CA THR A 26 0.08 -0.99 -22.82
C THR A 26 1.05 -1.56 -21.78
N GLN A 27 2.36 -1.32 -21.94
CA GLN A 27 3.39 -1.86 -21.06
C GLN A 27 3.76 -0.84 -19.98
N PRO A 28 3.66 -1.17 -18.67
CA PRO A 28 4.18 -0.32 -17.63
C PRO A 28 5.72 -0.41 -17.61
N VAL A 29 6.38 0.74 -17.71
CA VAL A 29 7.85 0.80 -17.86
C VAL A 29 8.56 1.44 -16.67
N LEU A 30 7.90 2.34 -15.95
CA LEU A 30 8.50 3.09 -14.86
C LEU A 30 7.44 3.46 -13.82
N SER A 31 7.87 3.62 -12.58
CA SER A 31 7.13 4.32 -11.55
C SER A 31 7.85 5.62 -11.21
N VAL A 32 7.11 6.69 -11.03
CA VAL A 32 7.61 7.98 -10.56
C VAL A 32 6.94 8.31 -9.24
N GLY A 33 7.75 8.45 -8.19
CA GLY A 33 7.30 8.87 -6.88
C GLY A 33 7.34 10.40 -6.78
N VAL A 34 6.22 10.99 -6.39
CA VAL A 34 6.10 12.41 -6.04
C VAL A 34 5.63 12.49 -4.60
N ALA A 35 6.41 13.04 -3.69
CA ALA A 35 6.08 13.08 -2.26
C ALA A 35 5.64 14.48 -1.83
N LEU A 36 4.77 14.52 -0.81
CA LEU A 36 4.43 15.75 -0.12
C LEU A 36 5.58 16.15 0.80
N ASN A 37 6.22 17.28 0.51
CA ASN A 37 7.25 17.85 1.36
C ASN A 37 6.60 18.40 2.64
N SER A 38 7.06 17.92 3.79
CA SER A 38 6.46 18.23 5.08
C SER A 38 6.62 19.70 5.48
N SER A 39 7.65 20.37 4.99
CA SER A 39 8.04 21.73 5.39
C SER A 39 7.26 22.80 4.63
N ASN A 40 7.15 22.67 3.31
CA ASN A 40 6.53 23.67 2.43
C ASN A 40 5.17 23.24 1.86
N LYS A 41 4.73 22.00 2.14
CA LYS A 41 3.47 21.41 1.66
C LYS A 41 3.35 21.30 0.13
N THR A 42 4.47 21.33 -0.60
CA THR A 42 4.48 21.12 -2.06
C THR A 42 4.69 19.66 -2.41
N LEU A 43 4.28 19.28 -3.63
CA LEU A 43 4.56 17.97 -4.20
C LEU A 43 5.87 18.03 -4.99
N GLU A 44 6.84 17.19 -4.60
CA GLU A 44 8.19 17.20 -5.16
C GLU A 44 8.54 15.83 -5.74
N PHE A 45 9.24 15.83 -6.87
CA PHE A 45 9.81 14.60 -7.43
C PHE A 45 10.76 13.96 -6.42
N THR A 46 10.66 12.64 -6.24
CA THR A 46 11.54 11.90 -5.34
C THR A 46 12.42 10.91 -6.08
N HIS A 47 11.83 10.09 -6.93
CA HIS A 47 12.55 9.04 -7.64
C HIS A 47 11.76 8.56 -8.86
N ALA A 48 12.50 7.97 -9.79
CA ALA A 48 11.98 7.13 -10.84
C ALA A 48 12.58 5.73 -10.68
N SER A 49 11.76 4.68 -10.79
CA SER A 49 12.25 3.30 -10.69
C SER A 49 11.51 2.36 -11.64
N ASP A 50 12.24 1.38 -12.14
CA ASP A 50 11.77 0.23 -12.93
C ASP A 50 11.53 -1.01 -12.04
N SER A 51 11.24 -0.79 -10.75
CA SER A 51 11.10 -1.86 -9.76
C SER A 51 9.98 -2.86 -10.10
N PRO A 52 9.99 -4.09 -9.52
CA PRO A 52 8.92 -5.06 -9.71
C PRO A 52 7.52 -4.51 -9.40
N PHE A 53 7.43 -3.53 -8.49
CA PHE A 53 6.16 -2.91 -8.14
C PHE A 53 5.48 -2.17 -9.29
N VAL A 54 6.21 -1.80 -10.34
CA VAL A 54 5.65 -1.19 -11.56
C VAL A 54 4.64 -2.13 -12.22
N GLN A 55 5.07 -3.36 -12.52
CA GLN A 55 4.22 -4.36 -13.17
C GLN A 55 3.13 -4.87 -12.22
N THR A 56 3.48 -5.10 -10.95
CA THR A 56 2.52 -5.68 -9.99
C THR A 56 1.42 -4.70 -9.62
N THR A 57 1.68 -3.39 -9.65
CA THR A 57 0.64 -2.37 -9.44
C THR A 57 -0.41 -2.45 -10.56
N VAL A 58 0.02 -2.45 -11.83
CA VAL A 58 -0.89 -2.56 -12.97
C VAL A 58 -1.65 -3.88 -12.96
N GLU A 59 -0.98 -4.99 -12.66
CA GLU A 59 -1.64 -6.30 -12.53
C GLU A 59 -2.66 -6.33 -11.38
N GLY A 60 -2.36 -5.70 -10.24
CA GLY A 60 -3.29 -5.57 -9.12
C GLY A 60 -4.54 -4.77 -9.51
N ILE A 61 -4.38 -3.66 -10.22
CA ILE A 61 -5.48 -2.83 -10.74
C ILE A 61 -6.32 -3.64 -11.74
N ARG A 62 -5.68 -4.37 -12.66
CA ARG A 62 -6.37 -5.23 -13.63
C ARG A 62 -7.18 -6.35 -12.95
N ARG A 63 -6.66 -6.95 -11.87
CA ARG A 63 -7.42 -7.94 -11.07
C ARG A 63 -8.57 -7.31 -10.31
N ALA A 64 -8.37 -6.10 -9.81
CA ALA A 64 -9.39 -5.36 -9.08
C ALA A 64 -10.58 -5.01 -9.98
N SER A 65 -10.35 -4.59 -11.23
CA SER A 65 -11.42 -4.19 -12.17
C SER A 65 -12.41 -5.33 -12.48
N VAL A 66 -11.94 -6.58 -12.44
CA VAL A 66 -12.80 -7.76 -12.66
C VAL A 66 -13.39 -8.36 -11.36
N SER A 67 -13.05 -7.80 -10.19
CA SER A 67 -13.49 -8.31 -8.88
C SER A 67 -14.98 -8.08 -8.65
N LYS A 68 -15.74 -9.18 -8.47
CA LYS A 68 -17.15 -9.11 -8.04
C LYS A 68 -17.32 -8.43 -6.67
N LYS A 69 -16.30 -8.51 -5.81
CA LYS A 69 -16.36 -7.94 -4.46
C LYS A 69 -16.25 -6.42 -4.47
N LEU A 70 -15.40 -5.87 -5.34
CA LEU A 70 -15.21 -4.42 -5.45
C LEU A 70 -16.30 -3.73 -6.28
N ARG A 71 -16.99 -4.46 -7.17
CA ARG A 71 -18.15 -3.92 -7.93
C ARG A 71 -19.38 -3.58 -7.08
N LYS A 72 -19.36 -3.84 -5.77
CA LYS A 72 -20.51 -3.63 -4.88
C LYS A 72 -20.59 -2.21 -4.33
N ASP A 73 -19.54 -1.42 -4.49
CA ASP A 73 -19.41 -0.08 -3.92
C ASP A 73 -18.40 0.72 -4.76
N ASP A 74 -18.41 2.04 -4.58
CA ASP A 74 -17.44 2.93 -5.20
C ASP A 74 -16.23 3.09 -4.27
N PHE A 75 -15.05 2.78 -4.80
CA PHE A 75 -13.80 2.83 -4.04
C PHE A 75 -12.82 3.82 -4.64
N ASP A 76 -12.26 4.67 -3.78
CA ASP A 76 -11.02 5.38 -4.06
C ASP A 76 -9.86 4.38 -4.09
N LEU A 77 -9.18 4.30 -5.23
CA LEU A 77 -7.95 3.55 -5.33
C LEU A 77 -6.79 4.36 -4.73
N ARG A 78 -6.19 3.80 -3.68
CA ARG A 78 -5.03 4.34 -2.98
C ARG A 78 -3.90 3.31 -2.97
N LEU A 79 -2.70 3.76 -2.64
CA LEU A 79 -1.56 2.89 -2.40
C LEU A 79 -1.13 3.01 -0.94
N LEU A 80 -1.19 1.90 -0.21
CA LEU A 80 -0.68 1.81 1.15
C LEU A 80 0.77 1.30 1.11
N GLU A 81 1.68 2.10 1.66
CA GLU A 81 3.07 1.71 1.86
C GLU A 81 3.38 1.59 3.35
N LEU A 82 3.98 0.46 3.73
CA LEU A 82 4.50 0.21 5.08
C LEU A 82 6.01 -0.08 4.97
N PRO A 83 6.86 0.95 4.76
CA PRO A 83 8.28 0.76 4.47
C PRO A 83 9.02 -0.04 5.54
N ALA A 84 8.68 0.20 6.82
CA ALA A 84 9.30 -0.53 7.93
C ALA A 84 9.07 -2.05 7.91
N LEU A 85 8.08 -2.52 7.13
CA LEU A 85 7.74 -3.93 6.96
C LEU A 85 7.99 -4.45 5.54
N ASN A 86 8.44 -3.60 4.61
CA ASN A 86 8.53 -3.89 3.18
C ASN A 86 7.21 -4.43 2.61
N VAL A 87 6.11 -3.75 2.89
CA VAL A 87 4.78 -4.11 2.37
C VAL A 87 4.24 -2.94 1.55
N VAL A 88 3.79 -3.26 0.34
CA VAL A 88 3.02 -2.36 -0.52
C VAL A 88 1.70 -3.05 -0.82
N SER A 89 0.60 -2.31 -0.74
CA SER A 89 -0.74 -2.83 -1.00
C SER A 89 -1.55 -1.80 -1.77
N LEU A 90 -2.32 -2.24 -2.77
CA LEU A 90 -3.45 -1.42 -3.20
C LEU A 90 -4.44 -1.36 -2.04
N TRP A 91 -5.03 -0.18 -1.85
CA TRP A 91 -6.02 0.10 -0.84
C TRP A 91 -7.25 0.65 -1.53
N PHE A 92 -8.33 -0.12 -1.49
CA PHE A 92 -9.64 0.26 -1.99
C PHE A 92 -10.41 0.84 -0.80
N HIS A 93 -10.50 2.16 -0.76
CA HIS A 93 -11.12 2.89 0.33
C HIS A 93 -12.50 3.38 -0.07
N SER A 94 -13.48 3.22 0.82
CA SER A 94 -14.80 3.84 0.73
C SER A 94 -15.18 4.37 2.12
N PRO A 95 -16.21 5.21 2.25
CA PRO A 95 -16.67 5.69 3.56
C PRO A 95 -17.08 4.57 4.53
N THR A 96 -17.46 3.39 4.02
CA THR A 96 -18.02 2.29 4.82
C THR A 96 -17.11 1.07 4.91
N ASN A 97 -16.20 0.89 3.94
CA ASN A 97 -15.39 -0.31 3.80
C ASN A 97 -13.97 -0.01 3.31
N ASP A 98 -13.01 -0.73 3.89
CA ASP A 98 -11.62 -0.77 3.44
C ASP A 98 -11.22 -2.18 3.02
N TYR A 99 -10.70 -2.30 1.80
CA TYR A 99 -10.06 -3.53 1.33
C TYR A 99 -8.61 -3.28 0.91
N PHE A 100 -7.77 -4.26 1.18
CA PHE A 100 -6.35 -4.22 0.86
C PHE A 100 -6.01 -5.38 -0.06
N MET A 101 -5.18 -5.12 -1.08
CA MET A 101 -4.61 -6.13 -1.95
C MET A 101 -3.08 -6.02 -1.90
N PRO A 102 -2.41 -6.86 -1.09
CA PRO A 102 -0.96 -6.91 -1.03
C PRO A 102 -0.34 -7.18 -2.40
N LEU A 103 0.61 -6.34 -2.81
CA LEU A 103 1.33 -6.47 -4.07
C LEU A 103 2.64 -7.23 -3.84
N PRO A 104 3.00 -8.19 -4.72
CA PRO A 104 4.28 -8.86 -4.62
C PRO A 104 5.45 -7.89 -4.87
N PRO A 105 6.63 -8.14 -4.27
CA PRO A 105 6.92 -9.20 -3.29
C PRO A 105 6.16 -9.01 -1.97
N VAL A 106 5.57 -10.10 -1.45
CA VAL A 106 4.83 -10.11 -0.18
C VAL A 106 5.51 -10.97 0.87
N ARG A 107 5.28 -10.65 2.15
CA ARG A 107 5.64 -11.51 3.27
C ARG A 107 4.87 -12.83 3.23
N LYS A 108 5.44 -13.91 3.78
CA LYS A 108 4.79 -15.23 3.88
C LYS A 108 3.40 -15.20 4.53
N SER A 109 3.16 -14.26 5.44
CA SER A 109 1.88 -14.10 6.13
C SER A 109 0.79 -13.44 5.27
N LEU A 110 1.15 -12.91 4.09
CA LEU A 110 0.24 -12.28 3.15
C LEU A 110 0.14 -13.10 1.87
N LYS A 111 -1.03 -13.05 1.24
CA LYS A 111 -1.27 -13.64 -0.08
C LYS A 111 -1.30 -12.55 -1.13
N ALA A 112 -0.39 -12.63 -2.10
CA ALA A 112 -0.30 -11.66 -3.19
C ALA A 112 -1.62 -11.59 -3.98
N PHE A 113 -2.02 -10.38 -4.35
CA PHE A 113 -3.24 -10.10 -5.13
C PHE A 113 -4.57 -10.54 -4.52
N GLN A 114 -4.58 -11.01 -3.27
CA GLN A 114 -5.81 -11.39 -2.59
C GLN A 114 -6.37 -10.22 -1.79
N LEU A 115 -7.65 -9.88 -2.03
CA LEU A 115 -8.37 -8.91 -1.22
C LEU A 115 -8.49 -9.40 0.22
N CYS A 116 -8.09 -8.58 1.17
CA CYS A 116 -8.26 -8.80 2.60
C CYS A 116 -8.88 -7.57 3.27
N SER A 117 -9.56 -7.78 4.40
CA SER A 117 -10.02 -6.69 5.26
C SER A 117 -8.87 -6.15 6.09
N GLU A 118 -9.04 -4.96 6.68
CA GLU A 118 -8.08 -4.39 7.63
C GLU A 118 -7.70 -5.38 8.75
N GLY A 119 -8.70 -6.02 9.37
CA GLY A 119 -8.44 -6.99 10.45
C GLY A 119 -7.60 -8.18 9.99
N ALA A 120 -7.77 -8.65 8.74
CA ALA A 120 -6.94 -9.71 8.18
C ALA A 120 -5.51 -9.24 7.87
N LEU A 121 -5.35 -8.02 7.34
CA LEU A 121 -4.05 -7.38 7.13
C LEU A 121 -3.29 -7.22 8.46
N VAL A 122 -3.97 -6.71 9.48
CA VAL A 122 -3.42 -6.51 10.83
C VAL A 122 -2.98 -7.83 11.43
N ARG A 123 -3.82 -8.87 11.40
CA ARG A 123 -3.44 -10.22 11.89
C ARG A 123 -2.19 -10.75 11.20
N ALA A 124 -2.09 -10.58 9.89
CA ALA A 124 -0.94 -11.03 9.11
C ALA A 124 0.36 -10.25 9.41
N LEU A 125 0.26 -9.01 9.89
CA LEU A 125 1.41 -8.12 10.08
C LEU A 125 1.75 -7.83 11.55
N ASN A 126 0.91 -8.21 12.51
CA ASN A 126 1.04 -7.81 13.91
C ASN A 126 2.38 -8.22 14.52
N ASP A 127 2.79 -9.47 14.34
CA ASP A 127 4.05 -9.98 14.89
C ASP A 127 5.27 -9.22 14.35
N ALA A 128 5.30 -9.02 13.02
CA ALA A 128 6.36 -8.25 12.39
C ALA A 128 6.34 -6.79 12.87
N ALA A 129 5.16 -6.24 13.12
CA ALA A 129 4.98 -4.89 13.59
C ALA A 129 5.48 -4.68 15.02
N ARG A 130 5.19 -5.62 15.92
CA ARG A 130 5.67 -5.61 17.32
C ARG A 130 7.18 -5.73 17.39
N LYS A 131 7.74 -6.74 16.70
CA LYS A 131 9.21 -6.92 16.59
C LYS A 131 9.90 -5.66 16.09
N ARG A 132 9.34 -5.00 15.06
CA ARG A 132 9.91 -3.75 14.54
C ARG A 132 9.82 -2.59 15.54
N SER A 133 8.77 -2.55 16.36
CA SER A 133 8.60 -1.51 17.40
C SER A 133 9.59 -1.70 18.54
N GLU A 134 9.86 -2.93 18.95
CA GLU A 134 10.85 -3.27 19.99
C GLU A 134 12.26 -2.86 19.54
N ILE A 135 12.65 -3.19 18.31
CA ILE A 135 13.96 -2.79 17.75
C ILE A 135 14.11 -1.26 17.72
N LYS A 136 13.03 -0.52 17.42
CA LYS A 136 13.07 0.95 17.43
C LYS A 136 13.30 1.48 18.84
N ASN A 137 12.61 0.93 19.83
CA ASN A 137 12.72 1.36 21.23
C ASN A 137 14.09 1.01 21.85
N ALA A 138 14.70 -0.10 21.46
CA ALA A 138 16.03 -0.49 21.93
C ALA A 138 17.18 0.36 21.34
N ARG A 139 16.89 1.20 20.33
CA ARG A 139 17.86 2.08 19.66
C ARG A 139 17.62 3.57 19.94
N ALA A 140 16.63 3.90 20.76
CA ALA A 140 16.29 5.26 21.17
C ALA A 140 16.78 5.49 22.61
#